data_AF-A0A821GIL5-F1
#
_entry.id   AF-A0A821GIL5-F1
#
_cell.length_a   1.000
_cell.length_b   1.000
_cell.length_c   1.000
_cell.angle_alpha   90.00
_cell.angle_beta   90.00
_cell.angle_gamma   90.00
#
_symmetry.space_group_name_H-M   'P 1'
#
loop_
_entity.id
_entity.type
_entity.pdbx_description
1 polymer ?
#
loop_
_entity_poly.entity_id
_entity_poly.type
_entity_poly.pdbx_seq_one_letter_code
_entity_poly.pdbx_strand_id
1 'polypeptide(L)' 'STIQNSDRICVLRRGHIVESGKHDELLTLKGYYYRLAQANK' A
#
# COMPACT_ATOMS: atom_id res chain seq x y z
N SER A 1 -11.41 7.96 2.91
CA SER A 1 -10.50 7.12 3.72
C SER A 1 -9.09 7.69 3.67
N THR A 2 -8.47 7.96 4.82
CA THR A 2 -7.18 8.66 4.96
C THR A 2 -6.03 8.00 4.19
N ILE A 3 -5.98 6.66 4.12
CA ILE A 3 -4.95 5.92 3.37
C ILE A 3 -5.16 6.02 1.85
N GLN A 4 -6.42 6.00 1.37
CA GLN A 4 -6.72 6.07 -0.07
C GLN A 4 -6.43 7.45 -0.65
N ASN A 5 -6.58 8.51 0.15
CA ASN A 5 -6.27 9.90 -0.23
C ASN A 5 -4.83 10.32 0.07
N SER A 6 -3.96 9.41 0.51
CA SER A 6 -2.57 9.75 0.78
C SER A 6 -1.81 10.01 -0.53
N ASP A 7 -1.06 11.12 -0.59
CA ASP A 7 -0.21 11.46 -1.74
C ASP A 7 0.85 10.38 -2.02
N ARG A 8 1.25 9.67 -0.96
CA ARG A 8 2.18 8.55 -1.01
C ARG A 8 1.96 7.59 0.14
N ILE A 9 2.00 6.31 -0.16
CA ILE A 9 1.89 5.21 0.80
C ILE A 9 3.23 4.47 0.82
N CYS A 10 3.73 4.13 2.00
CA CYS A 10 4.94 3.34 2.18
C CYS A 10 4.61 2.08 2.99
N VAL A 11 4.83 0.91 2.40
CA VAL A 11 4.63 -0.38 3.07
C VAL A 11 5.92 -0.78 3.76
N LEU A 12 5.85 -0.88 5.09
CA LEU A 12 6.98 -1.33 5.91
C LEU A 12 6.88 -2.83 6.18
N ARG A 13 7.98 -3.55 6.00
CA ARG A 13 8.11 -4.95 6.37
C ARG A 13 9.48 -5.21 6.97
N ARG A 14 9.52 -5.78 8.18
CA ARG A 14 10.76 -6.09 8.91
C ARG A 14 11.70 -4.88 9.03
N GLY A 15 11.14 -3.69 9.25
CA GLY A 15 11.93 -2.45 9.37
C GLY A 15 12.40 -1.83 8.04
N HIS A 16 12.05 -2.40 6.90
CA HIS A 16 12.40 -1.86 5.58
C HIS A 16 11.16 -1.51 4.77
N ILE A 17 11.26 -0.44 3.96
CA ILE A 17 10.21 -0.09 3.00
C ILE A 17 10.31 -1.07 1.84
N VAL A 18 9.28 -1.90 1.67
CA VAL A 18 9.23 -2.90 0.60
C VAL A 18 8.45 -2.40 -0.61
N GLU A 19 7.52 -1.47 -0.42
CA GLU A 19 6.77 -0.84 -1.51
C GLU A 19 6.48 0.62 -1.15
N SER A 20 6.52 1.51 -2.14
CA SER A 20 6.04 2.88 -1.98
C SER A 20 5.43 3.41 -3.26
N GLY A 21 4.35 4.17 -3.16
CA GLY A 21 3.65 4.72 -4.33
C GLY A 21 2.27 5.24 -3.96
N LYS A 22 1.49 5.64 -4.96
CA LYS A 22 0.07 6.00 -4.78
C LYS A 22 -0.80 4.76 -4.58
N HIS A 23 -1.99 4.98 -4.04
CA HIS A 23 -2.97 3.91 -3.82
C HIS A 23 -3.22 3.06 -5.08
N ASP A 24 -3.53 3.70 -6.21
CA ASP A 24 -3.78 3.02 -7.49
C ASP A 24 -2.57 2.23 -8.01
N GLU A 25 -1.37 2.81 -7.88
CA GLU A 25 -0.13 2.16 -8.33
C GLU A 25 0.12 0.87 -7.52
N LEU A 26 -0.01 0.96 -6.20
CA LEU A 26 0.18 -0.17 -5.28
C LEU A 26 -0.93 -1.22 -5.40
N LEU A 27 -2.15 -0.82 -5.76
CA LEU A 27 -3.23 -1.76 -6.08
C LEU A 27 -2.95 -2.52 -7.39
N THR A 28 -2.43 -1.83 -8.40
CA THR A 28 -2.10 -2.43 -9.71
C THR A 28 -0.94 -3.42 -9.60
N LEU A 29 0.04 -3.11 -8.75
CA LEU A 29 1.18 -3.99 -8.45
C LEU A 29 0.77 -5.33 -7.80
N LYS A 30 -0.45 -5.42 -7.25
CA LYS A 30 -0.98 -6.62 -6.55
C LYS A 30 0.00 -7.20 -5.51
N GLY A 31 0.79 -6.32 -4.89
CA GLY A 31 1.87 -6.67 -3.98
C GLY A 31 1.45 -6.87 -2.53
N TYR A 32 2.28 -6.42 -1.59
CA TYR A 32 1.97 -6.47 -0.16
C TYR A 32 0.85 -5.50 0.20
N TYR A 33 0.90 -4.29 -0.33
CA TYR A 33 -0.15 -3.30 -0.11
C TYR A 33 -1.54 -3.83 -0.49
N TYR A 34 -1.65 -4.43 -1.68
CA TYR A 34 -2.92 -4.99 -2.18
C TYR A 34 -3.52 -6.04 -1.24
N ARG A 35 -2.68 -6.95 -0.73
CA ARG A 35 -3.12 -7.97 0.24
C ARG A 35 -3.60 -7.36 1.55
N LEU A 36 -2.91 -6.35 2.06
CA LEU A 36 -3.33 -5.60 3.25
C LEU A 36 -4.64 -4.84 3.03
N ALA A 37 -4.78 -4.19 1.88
CA ALA A 37 -5.99 -3.44 1.51
C ALA A 37 -7.20 -4.37 1.35
N GLN A 38 -7.02 -5.57 0.78
CA GLN A 38 -8.09 -6.56 0.68
C GLN A 38 -8.46 -7.20 2.02
N ALA A 39 -7.51 -7.36 2.95
CA ALA A 39 -7.78 -7.92 4.27
C ALA A 39 -8.56 -6.97 5.20
N ASN A 40 -8.64 -5.68 4.87
CA ASN A 40 -9.39 -4.66 5.61
C ASN A 40 -10.77 -4.36 4.99
N LYS A 41 -11.28 -5.27 4.16
CA LYS A 41 -12.63 -5.21 3.59
C LYS A 41 -13.57 -6.09 4.41
#